data_AF-A0ABD2ZZD9-F1
#
_entry.id   AF-A0ABD2ZZD9-F1
#
_cell.length_a   1.000
_cell.length_b   1.000
_cell.length_c   1.000
_cell.angle_alpha   90.00
_cell.angle_beta   90.00
_cell.angle_gamma   90.00
#
_symmetry.space_group_name_H-M   'P 1'
#
loop_
_entity.id
_entity.type
_entity.pdbx_description
1 polymer ?
#
loop_
_entity_poly.entity_id
_entity_poly.type
_entity_poly.pdbx_seq_one_letter_code
_entity_poly.pdbx_strand_id
1 'polypeptide(L)'
;MKTLFKSQDLWDFVEQGFSENDEETRLKENKKKDSTVLFLIQQAVHENIFSHIVAATTAKDGWMTLKKEFQGDSTVITVKLQSLRREFETLFMRNKESVQDFFLGSQQL
;
A
#
# COMPACT_ATOMS: atom_id res chain seq x y z
N MET A 1 5.17 7.83 7.98
CA MET A 1 4.70 9.22 7.74
C MET A 1 3.37 9.60 8.43
N LYS A 2 2.52 8.68 8.90
CA LYS A 2 1.22 9.03 9.53
C LYS A 2 1.32 10.04 10.69
N THR A 3 2.33 9.89 11.56
CA THR A 3 2.56 10.81 12.69
C THR A 3 2.86 12.24 12.25
N LEU A 4 3.65 12.42 11.18
CA LEU A 4 4.01 13.73 10.63
C LEU A 4 2.76 14.49 10.19
N PHE A 5 1.90 13.87 9.39
CA PHE A 5 0.69 14.52 8.89
C PHE A 5 -0.34 14.77 10.00
N LYS A 6 -0.43 13.87 10.99
CA LYS A 6 -1.29 14.11 12.17
C LYS A 6 -0.83 15.30 13.00
N SER A 7 0.48 15.51 13.16
CA SER A 7 1.00 16.67 13.90
C SER A 7 0.74 18.03 13.22
N GLN A 8 0.36 18.01 11.95
CA GLN A 8 0.08 19.22 11.14
C GLN A 8 -1.40 19.35 10.77
N ASP A 9 -2.27 18.48 11.29
CA ASP A 9 -3.69 18.41 10.92
C ASP A 9 -3.92 18.24 9.40
N LEU A 10 -3.06 17.44 8.75
CA LEU A 10 -3.07 17.20 7.30
C LEU A 10 -3.44 15.76 6.92
N TRP A 11 -3.70 14.87 7.89
CA TRP A 11 -3.94 13.45 7.62
C TRP A 11 -5.17 13.19 6.72
N ASP A 12 -6.20 14.02 6.83
CA ASP A 12 -7.44 13.83 6.07
C ASP A 12 -7.22 13.96 4.55
N PHE A 13 -6.27 14.80 4.12
CA PHE A 13 -5.90 14.93 2.71
C PHE A 13 -5.19 13.68 2.16
N VAL A 14 -4.50 12.92 3.02
CA VAL A 14 -3.86 11.66 2.66
C VAL A 14 -4.88 10.53 2.53
N GLU A 15 -5.85 10.47 3.44
CA GLU A 15 -6.81 9.36 3.55
C GLU A 15 -8.03 9.56 2.66
N GLN A 16 -8.64 10.75 2.71
CA GLN A 16 -9.90 11.05 2.05
C GLN A 16 -9.67 11.86 0.77
N GLY A 17 -8.62 12.68 0.73
CA GLY A 17 -8.40 13.68 -0.32
C GLY A 17 -9.19 14.95 -0.03
N PHE A 18 -9.33 15.82 -1.02
CA PHE A 18 -10.19 17.01 -0.93
C PHE A 18 -11.39 16.91 -1.88
N SER A 19 -12.48 17.61 -1.55
CA SER A 19 -13.67 17.71 -2.39
C SER A 19 -13.58 18.92 -3.31
N GLU A 20 -13.96 18.76 -4.57
CA GLU A 20 -14.06 19.87 -5.54
C GLU A 20 -15.35 20.68 -5.39
N ASN A 21 -16.33 20.18 -4.64
CA ASN A 21 -17.66 20.80 -4.47
C ASN A 21 -17.73 21.83 -3.32
N ASP A 22 -16.59 22.27 -2.79
CA ASP A 22 -16.53 23.29 -1.73
C ASP A 22 -16.66 24.72 -2.30
N GLU A 23 -17.09 25.65 -1.45
CA GLU A 23 -17.03 27.10 -1.72
C GLU A 23 -15.64 27.53 -2.24
N GLU A 24 -15.58 28.46 -3.19
CA GLU A 24 -14.36 28.78 -3.95
C GLU A 24 -13.14 29.11 -3.06
N THR A 25 -13.36 29.82 -1.96
CA THR A 25 -12.31 30.17 -0.98
C THR A 25 -11.77 28.93 -0.27
N ARG A 26 -12.65 28.04 0.20
CA ARG A 26 -12.28 26.78 0.85
C ARG A 26 -11.61 25.81 -0.12
N LEU A 27 -12.07 25.76 -1.37
CA LEU A 27 -11.46 24.93 -2.41
C LEU A 27 -10.00 25.33 -2.68
N LYS A 28 -9.71 26.63 -2.76
CA LYS A 28 -8.33 27.13 -2.92
C LYS A 28 -7.43 26.72 -1.76
N GLU A 29 -7.91 26.85 -0.52
CA GLU A 29 -7.16 26.44 0.66
C GLU A 29 -6.92 24.93 0.69
N ASN A 30 -7.94 24.13 0.36
CA ASN A 30 -7.85 22.68 0.32
C ASN A 30 -6.85 22.21 -0.75
N LYS A 31 -6.86 22.80 -1.94
CA LYS A 31 -5.86 22.52 -2.99
C LYS A 31 -4.44 22.83 -2.52
N LYS A 32 -4.24 23.95 -1.82
CA LYS A 32 -2.93 24.31 -1.26
C LYS A 32 -2.47 23.30 -0.21
N LYS A 33 -3.36 22.85 0.67
CA LYS A 33 -3.06 21.81 1.67
C LYS A 33 -2.73 20.47 1.02
N ASP A 34 -3.51 20.05 0.03
CA ASP A 34 -3.25 18.82 -0.72
C ASP A 34 -1.87 18.85 -1.41
N SER A 35 -1.55 19.94 -2.11
CA SER A 35 -0.23 20.13 -2.71
C SER A 35 0.90 20.12 -1.68
N THR A 36 0.69 20.70 -0.48
CA THR A 36 1.67 20.67 0.61
C THR A 36 1.92 19.24 1.09
N VAL A 37 0.86 18.45 1.24
CA VAL A 37 0.98 17.04 1.64
C VAL A 37 1.70 16.23 0.56
N LEU A 38 1.33 16.39 -0.71
CA LEU A 38 1.99 15.70 -1.81
C LEU A 38 3.48 16.03 -1.87
N PHE A 39 3.85 17.31 -1.72
CA PHE A 39 5.24 17.74 -1.65
C PHE A 39 6.00 17.07 -0.50
N LEU A 40 5.40 17.01 0.71
CA LEU A 40 6.02 16.34 1.86
C LEU A 40 6.21 14.83 1.62
N ILE A 41 5.25 14.16 0.98
CA ILE A 41 5.39 12.74 0.59
C ILE A 41 6.57 12.58 -0.37
N GLN A 42 6.65 13.43 -1.40
CA GLN A 42 7.71 13.40 -2.40
C GLN A 42 9.10 13.67 -1.81
N GLN A 43 9.22 14.59 -0.85
CA GLN A 43 10.48 14.87 -0.15
C GLN A 43 10.91 13.76 0.80
N ALA A 44 9.97 12.98 1.33
CA ALA A 44 10.25 11.95 2.32
C ALA A 44 10.72 10.62 1.72
N VAL A 45 10.68 10.46 0.39
CA VAL A 45 11.07 9.23 -0.31
C VAL A 45 12.42 9.40 -1.01
N HIS A 46 13.12 8.28 -1.20
CA HIS A 46 14.36 8.26 -1.96
C HIS A 46 14.08 8.39 -3.47
N GLU A 47 15.08 8.83 -4.26
CA GLU A 47 14.92 9.17 -5.69
C GLU A 47 14.35 8.02 -6.54
N ASN A 48 14.74 6.78 -6.23
CA ASN A 48 14.22 5.59 -6.90
C ASN A 48 12.72 5.33 -6.65
N ILE A 49 12.17 5.80 -5.53
CA ILE A 49 10.74 5.72 -5.21
C ILE A 49 10.02 6.97 -5.72
N PHE A 50 10.70 8.12 -5.72
CA PHE A 50 10.15 9.38 -6.22
C PHE A 50 9.67 9.25 -7.68
N SER A 51 10.41 8.57 -8.55
CA SER A 51 10.00 8.36 -9.95
C SER A 51 8.66 7.64 -10.11
N HIS A 52 8.22 6.88 -9.11
CA HIS A 52 6.95 6.16 -9.12
C HIS A 52 5.77 7.09 -8.77
N ILE A 53 6.02 8.15 -8.01
CA ILE A 53 4.99 9.08 -7.51
C ILE A 53 5.07 10.48 -8.12
N VAL A 54 6.02 10.75 -9.00
CA VAL A 54 6.22 12.06 -9.63
C VAL A 54 5.01 12.50 -10.47
N ALA A 55 4.29 11.54 -11.04
CA ALA A 55 3.09 11.80 -11.86
C ALA A 55 1.82 11.98 -11.01
N ALA A 56 1.88 11.81 -9.69
CA ALA A 56 0.72 11.99 -8.83
C ALA A 56 0.29 13.46 -8.81
N THR A 57 -0.99 13.71 -9.02
CA THR A 57 -1.59 15.05 -9.02
C THR A 57 -2.17 15.44 -7.66
N THR A 58 -2.47 14.45 -6.81
CA THR A 58 -3.01 14.66 -5.46
C THR A 58 -2.19 13.91 -4.42
N ALA A 59 -2.25 14.37 -3.16
CA ALA A 59 -1.61 13.68 -2.06
C ALA A 59 -2.11 12.23 -1.90
N LYS A 60 -3.41 12.04 -2.09
CA LYS A 60 -4.07 10.73 -2.01
C LYS A 60 -3.53 9.76 -3.08
N ASP A 61 -3.35 10.22 -4.32
CA ASP A 61 -2.83 9.39 -5.40
C ASP A 61 -1.39 8.95 -5.14
N GLY A 62 -0.54 9.91 -4.71
CA GLY A 62 0.85 9.61 -4.34
C GLY A 62 0.91 8.60 -3.19
N TRP A 63 0.07 8.79 -2.16
CA TRP A 63 0.00 7.88 -1.02
C TRP A 63 -0.54 6.48 -1.41
N MET A 64 -1.57 6.39 -2.25
CA MET A 64 -2.11 5.12 -2.73
C MET A 64 -1.09 4.35 -3.58
N THR A 65 -0.31 5.05 -4.40
CA THR A 65 0.77 4.44 -5.19
C THR A 65 1.82 3.81 -4.28
N LEU A 66 2.31 4.56 -3.27
CA LEU A 66 3.23 4.02 -2.25
C LEU A 66 2.62 2.84 -1.49
N LYS A 67 1.35 2.93 -1.11
CA LYS A 67 0.66 1.85 -0.39
C LYS A 67 0.61 0.58 -1.24
N LYS A 68 0.25 0.70 -2.53
CA LYS A 68 0.20 -0.43 -3.45
C LYS A 68 1.57 -1.06 -3.67
N GLU A 69 2.62 -0.25 -3.78
CA GLU A 69 3.98 -0.73 -4.02
C GLU A 69 4.57 -1.47 -2.83
N PHE A 70 4.40 -0.94 -1.61
CA PHE A 70 5.04 -1.50 -0.41
C PHE A 70 4.18 -2.43 0.43
N GLN A 71 2.86 -2.20 0.46
CA GLN A 71 1.93 -3.10 1.17
C GLN A 71 1.32 -4.13 0.23
N GLY A 72 1.51 -4.00 -1.09
CA GLY A 72 0.80 -4.79 -2.07
C GLY A 72 -0.66 -4.38 -2.20
N ASP A 73 -1.30 -4.84 -3.27
CA ASP A 73 -2.75 -4.76 -3.40
C ASP A 73 -3.38 -5.78 -2.43
N SER A 74 -4.37 -5.35 -1.64
CA SER A 74 -5.04 -6.24 -0.68
C SER A 74 -5.64 -7.48 -1.36
N THR A 75 -6.07 -7.34 -2.63
CA THR A 75 -6.56 -8.46 -3.43
C THR A 75 -5.43 -9.44 -3.78
N VAL A 76 -4.25 -8.96 -4.15
CA VAL A 76 -3.08 -9.79 -4.45
C VAL A 76 -2.58 -10.53 -3.22
N ILE A 77 -2.55 -9.86 -2.06
CA ILE A 77 -2.24 -10.50 -0.78
C ILE A 77 -3.26 -11.59 -0.46
N THR A 78 -4.55 -11.30 -0.64
CA THR A 78 -5.63 -12.26 -0.38
C THR A 78 -5.52 -13.48 -1.28
N VAL A 79 -5.28 -13.29 -2.58
CA VAL A 79 -5.11 -14.39 -3.55
C VAL A 79 -3.90 -15.25 -3.20
N LYS A 80 -2.77 -14.65 -2.82
CA LYS A 80 -1.59 -15.40 -2.35
C LYS A 80 -1.89 -16.21 -1.09
N LEU A 81 -2.56 -15.60 -0.10
CA LEU A 81 -2.96 -16.30 1.12
C LEU A 81 -3.93 -17.46 0.85
N GLN A 82 -4.91 -17.27 -0.04
CA GLN A 82 -5.82 -18.34 -0.43
C GLN A 82 -5.10 -19.47 -1.17
N SER A 83 -4.13 -19.14 -2.02
CA SER A 83 -3.32 -20.14 -2.72
C SER A 83 -2.49 -20.97 -1.74
N LEU A 84 -1.79 -20.30 -0.81
CA LEU A 84 -1.00 -20.97 0.23
C LEU A 84 -1.87 -21.82 1.16
N ARG A 85 -3.06 -21.32 1.53
CA ARG A 85 -4.03 -22.08 2.32
C ARG A 85 -4.48 -23.33 1.57
N ARG A 86 -4.78 -23.22 0.28
CA ARG A 86 -5.17 -24.37 -0.54
C ARG A 86 -4.04 -25.38 -0.64
N GLU A 87 -2.81 -24.94 -0.91
CA GLU A 87 -1.62 -25.79 -0.93
C GLU A 87 -1.48 -26.57 0.37
N PHE A 88 -1.62 -25.89 1.52
CA PHE A 88 -1.61 -26.50 2.84
C PHE A 88 -2.77 -27.49 3.07
N GLU A 89 -4.00 -27.14 2.71
CA GLU A 89 -5.18 -28.02 2.84
C GLU A 89 -5.07 -29.27 1.95
N THR A 90 -4.38 -29.16 0.81
CA THR A 90 -4.10 -30.28 -0.10
C THR A 90 -2.78 -30.99 0.19
N LEU A 91 -2.06 -30.58 1.24
CA LEU A 91 -0.80 -31.19 1.63
C LEU A 91 -1.09 -32.48 2.40
N PHE A 92 -0.81 -33.62 1.78
CA PHE A 92 -0.92 -34.93 2.41
C PHE A 92 0.24 -35.84 2.01
N MET A 93 0.62 -36.73 2.92
CA MET A 93 1.69 -37.69 2.69
C MET A 93 1.23 -38.82 1.77
N ARG A 94 2.05 -39.20 0.79
CA ARG A 94 1.70 -40.27 -0.17
C ARG A 94 1.91 -41.65 0.46
N ASN A 95 1.18 -42.67 -0.02
CA ASN A 95 1.16 -44.06 0.51
C ASN A 95 2.52 -44.80 0.55
N LYS A 96 3.62 -44.19 0.08
CA LYS A 96 4.99 -44.73 0.08
C LYS A 96 6.05 -43.69 0.44
N GLU A 97 5.62 -42.50 0.82
CA GLU A 97 6.51 -41.41 1.21
C GLU A 97 6.83 -41.57 2.70
N SER A 98 8.12 -41.60 3.04
CA SER A 98 8.50 -41.62 4.44
C SER A 98 8.19 -40.27 5.08
N VAL A 99 8.01 -40.26 6.40
CA VAL A 99 7.80 -39.01 7.16
C VAL A 99 8.94 -38.02 6.90
N GLN A 100 10.17 -38.51 6.80
CA GLN A 100 11.35 -37.68 6.55
C GLN A 100 11.34 -37.06 5.14
N ASP A 101 10.96 -37.83 4.12
CA ASP A 101 10.84 -37.35 2.75
C ASP A 101 9.72 -36.31 2.60
N PHE A 102 8.60 -36.52 3.30
CA PHE A 102 7.48 -35.56 3.35
C PHE A 102 7.88 -34.23 3.98
N PHE A 103 8.55 -34.26 5.13
CA PHE A 103 9.03 -33.03 5.80
C PHE A 103 10.04 -32.26 4.94
N LEU A 104 10.98 -32.96 4.29
CA LEU A 104 11.95 -32.34 3.38
C LEU A 104 11.28 -31.70 2.15
N GLY A 105 10.27 -32.36 1.57
CA GLY A 105 9.49 -31.82 0.45
C GLY A 105 8.64 -30.61 0.85
N SER A 106 8.10 -30.59 2.07
CA SER A 106 7.25 -29.50 2.57
C SER A 106 8.01 -28.21 2.89
N GLN A 107 9.35 -28.24 3.03
CA GLN A 107 10.18 -27.06 3.29
C GLN A 107 10.55 -26.26 2.03
N GLN A 108 10.19 -26.74 0.84
CA GLN A 108 10.46 -26.06 -0.44
C GLN A 108 9.26 -25.25 -0.98
N LEU A 109 8.13 -25.25 -0.26
CA LEU A 109 6.97 -24.38 -0.45
C LEU A 109 7.09 -23.13 0.43
#